data_AF-A0A177B2K9-F1
#
_entry.id   AF-A0A177B2K9-F1
#
_cell.length_a   1.000
_cell.length_b   1.000
_cell.length_c   1.000
_cell.angle_alpha   90.00
_cell.angle_beta   90.00
_cell.angle_gamma   90.00
#
_symmetry.space_group_name_H-M   'P 1'
#
loop_
_entity.id
_entity.type
_entity.pdbx_description
1 polymer ?
#
loop_
_entity_poly.entity_id
_entity_poly.type
_entity_poly.pdbx_seq_one_letter_code
_entity_poly.pdbx_strand_id
1 'polypeptide(L)'
;MSSYRPADSKHEEFKKYLDNSGILNNLTQVLVGLYEEPEKPENPLEYFRRQLCSGVFPETSDVESLKSENAELRLKNEALTEENNELKQQLQQSEEMKFEQTKLLKFLNMHFDCEQPIPVVDLKKASNNLDLIISDNTIAEVLLPNCQNSRPAEIISKRYKHEIFQYYVHFVDFNKRLDEWVDAERIDPNSIKYNVKKNIITKKKKKNDKKEDLTEKKEVCQTGSMLRPNDEAIVRIKNIDKIIMGQYDITPWYFSPYPECVVRCPVIYICEFCLKYLKSSTCLQRHQSKCEKPHPPGNEIYRKDGISFFEIDGRKDKVYAQYFYELTKIENKTGSPEKPLSDLGLLSYRSYWKNTVIGHLLTIIPPKGTTGPIKDRPSVSITSISESTGMKKDDILATIQHLVILNYYHGQYVISITDEHYNHYNIYMKKYRQIDSSCIRYATREWTGRIVYK
;
A
#
# COMPACT_ATOMS: atom_id res chain seq x y z
N MET A 1 -17.72 8.94 -27.33
CA MET A 1 -16.32 8.49 -27.18
C MET A 1 -16.34 7.07 -26.64
N SER A 2 -16.11 6.07 -27.50
CA SER A 2 -16.13 4.65 -27.14
C SER A 2 -14.80 4.26 -26.52
N SER A 3 -14.82 3.82 -25.26
CA SER A 3 -13.65 3.35 -24.53
C SER A 3 -13.21 1.98 -25.08
N TYR A 4 -12.19 1.97 -25.94
CA TYR A 4 -11.51 0.74 -26.33
C TYR A 4 -10.84 0.10 -25.11
N ARG A 5 -11.36 -1.04 -24.63
CA ARG A 5 -10.72 -1.87 -23.59
C ARG A 5 -9.81 -2.89 -24.27
N PRO A 6 -8.54 -3.06 -23.86
CA PRO A 6 -7.65 -4.07 -24.43
C PRO A 6 -8.19 -5.48 -24.14
N ALA A 7 -8.15 -6.37 -25.14
CA ALA A 7 -8.65 -7.75 -25.04
C ALA A 7 -7.99 -8.55 -23.90
N ASP A 8 -6.75 -8.20 -23.52
CA ASP A 8 -5.96 -8.91 -22.50
C ASP A 8 -6.52 -8.76 -21.09
N SER A 9 -7.18 -7.63 -20.77
CA SER A 9 -7.80 -7.42 -19.45
C SER A 9 -8.91 -8.44 -19.18
N LYS A 10 -9.66 -8.83 -20.22
CA LYS A 10 -10.72 -9.85 -20.09
C LYS A 10 -10.13 -11.25 -19.97
N HIS A 11 -9.01 -11.51 -20.65
CA HIS A 11 -8.34 -12.81 -20.60
C HIS A 11 -7.71 -13.06 -19.22
N GLU A 12 -7.13 -12.03 -18.61
CA GLU A 12 -6.54 -12.12 -17.27
C GLU A 12 -7.62 -12.23 -16.17
N GLU A 13 -8.73 -11.51 -16.31
CA GLU A 13 -9.91 -11.68 -15.45
C GLU A 13 -10.49 -13.10 -15.57
N PHE A 14 -10.59 -13.64 -16.79
CA PHE A 14 -11.09 -14.98 -17.02
C PHE A 14 -10.15 -16.05 -16.44
N LYS A 15 -8.83 -15.88 -16.60
CA LYS A 15 -7.83 -16.77 -15.99
C LYS A 15 -7.92 -16.77 -14.47
N LYS A 16 -8.03 -15.58 -13.85
CA LYS A 16 -8.25 -15.45 -12.39
C LYS A 16 -9.56 -16.11 -11.95
N TYR A 17 -10.61 -16.00 -12.74
CA TYR A 17 -11.88 -16.67 -12.47
C TYR A 17 -11.73 -18.21 -12.47
N LEU A 18 -11.05 -18.78 -13.47
CA LEU A 18 -10.83 -20.23 -13.55
C LEU A 18 -9.94 -20.74 -12.41
N ASP A 19 -8.97 -19.94 -11.98
CA ASP A 19 -8.03 -20.28 -10.90
C ASP A 19 -8.74 -20.24 -9.53
N ASN A 20 -9.49 -19.16 -9.28
CA ASN A 20 -10.31 -19.02 -8.06
C ASN A 20 -11.44 -20.06 -7.97
N SER A 21 -11.93 -20.54 -9.11
CA SER A 21 -12.96 -21.59 -9.16
C SER A 21 -12.38 -23.01 -9.04
N GLY A 22 -11.04 -23.15 -8.96
CA GLY A 22 -10.35 -24.44 -8.85
C GLY A 22 -10.29 -25.25 -10.14
N ILE A 23 -10.84 -24.74 -11.25
CA ILE A 23 -10.90 -25.44 -12.55
C ILE A 23 -9.50 -25.64 -13.12
N LEU A 24 -8.63 -24.63 -13.00
CA LEU A 24 -7.23 -24.72 -13.46
C LEU A 24 -6.45 -25.83 -12.72
N ASN A 25 -6.65 -25.96 -11.41
CA ASN A 25 -6.02 -27.03 -10.63
C ASN A 25 -6.53 -28.42 -11.02
N ASN A 26 -7.85 -28.58 -11.20
CA ASN A 26 -8.42 -29.86 -11.62
C ASN A 26 -7.94 -30.26 -13.02
N LEU A 27 -7.90 -29.32 -13.96
CA LEU A 27 -7.35 -29.55 -15.30
C LEU A 27 -5.86 -29.95 -15.23
N THR A 28 -5.10 -29.28 -14.36
CA THR A 28 -3.67 -29.57 -14.18
C THR A 28 -3.46 -30.98 -13.63
N GLN A 29 -4.25 -31.40 -12.64
CA GLN A 29 -4.16 -32.75 -12.07
C GLN A 29 -4.50 -33.84 -13.10
N VAL A 30 -5.54 -33.66 -13.91
CA VAL A 30 -5.90 -34.62 -14.97
C VAL A 30 -4.83 -34.66 -16.06
N LEU A 31 -4.23 -33.53 -16.43
CA LEU A 31 -3.13 -33.46 -17.39
C LEU A 31 -1.86 -34.13 -16.88
N VAL A 32 -1.53 -33.95 -15.60
CA VAL A 32 -0.39 -34.61 -14.95
C VAL A 32 -0.65 -36.12 -14.88
N GLY A 33 -1.86 -36.55 -14.51
CA GLY A 33 -2.24 -37.96 -14.52
C GLY A 33 -2.09 -38.59 -15.91
N LEU A 34 -2.57 -37.93 -16.96
CA LEU A 34 -2.39 -38.40 -18.35
C LEU A 34 -0.92 -38.47 -18.78
N TYR A 35 -0.07 -37.60 -18.23
CA TYR A 35 1.38 -37.62 -18.49
C TYR A 35 2.09 -38.78 -17.79
N GLU A 36 1.60 -39.16 -16.62
CA GLU A 36 2.14 -40.23 -15.77
C GLU A 36 1.61 -41.63 -16.14
N GLU A 37 0.58 -41.74 -16.99
CA GLU A 37 0.06 -43.02 -17.48
C GLU A 37 1.13 -43.79 -18.30
N PRO A 38 1.51 -45.02 -17.87
CA PRO A 38 2.55 -45.79 -18.55
C PRO A 38 2.11 -46.26 -19.94
N GLU A 39 0.81 -46.51 -20.14
CA GLU A 39 0.21 -46.78 -21.44
C GLU A 39 -0.73 -45.64 -21.83
N LYS A 40 -0.35 -44.87 -22.86
CA LYS A 40 -1.12 -43.71 -23.29
C LYS A 40 -2.45 -44.15 -23.93
N PRO A 41 -3.59 -43.57 -23.54
CA PRO A 41 -4.87 -43.90 -24.13
C PRO A 41 -4.92 -43.47 -25.61
N GLU A 42 -5.55 -44.29 -26.46
CA GLU A 42 -5.69 -43.99 -27.90
C GLU A 42 -6.45 -42.67 -28.16
N ASN A 43 -7.38 -42.30 -27.27
CA ASN A 43 -8.11 -41.04 -27.33
C ASN A 43 -7.94 -40.21 -26.03
N PRO A 44 -6.98 -39.27 -26.01
CA PRO A 44 -6.72 -38.41 -24.86
C PRO A 44 -7.92 -37.57 -24.41
N LEU A 45 -8.80 -37.16 -25.34
CA LEU A 45 -9.98 -36.33 -25.02
C LEU A 45 -11.05 -37.13 -24.28
N GLU A 46 -11.15 -38.43 -24.55
CA GLU A 46 -12.12 -39.32 -23.90
C GLU A 46 -11.67 -39.64 -22.46
N TYR A 47 -10.36 -39.88 -22.26
CA TYR A 47 -9.73 -39.96 -20.93
C TYR A 47 -10.00 -38.69 -20.11
N PHE A 48 -9.81 -37.52 -20.73
CA PHE A 48 -10.02 -36.22 -20.10
C PHE A 48 -11.47 -36.02 -19.65
N ARG A 49 -12.43 -36.40 -20.50
CA ARG A 49 -13.87 -36.31 -20.21
C ARG A 49 -14.27 -37.25 -19.08
N ARG A 50 -13.75 -38.49 -19.08
CA ARG A 50 -14.03 -39.47 -18.03
C ARG A 50 -13.51 -39.00 -16.68
N GLN A 51 -12.29 -38.47 -16.62
CA GLN A 51 -11.66 -38.07 -15.36
C GLN A 51 -12.24 -36.76 -14.79
N LEU A 52 -12.60 -35.80 -15.64
CA LEU A 52 -13.27 -34.57 -15.20
C LEU A 52 -14.72 -34.79 -14.75
N CYS A 53 -15.43 -35.76 -15.36
CA CYS A 53 -16.83 -36.05 -15.03
C CYS A 53 -17.01 -37.13 -13.96
N SER A 54 -15.97 -37.90 -13.64
CA SER A 54 -16.01 -38.97 -12.62
C SER A 54 -15.51 -38.52 -11.23
N GLY A 55 -15.08 -37.26 -11.07
CA GLY A 55 -14.68 -36.68 -9.79
C GLY A 55 -15.87 -36.15 -8.99
N VAL A 56 -16.26 -36.89 -7.95
CA VAL A 56 -16.97 -36.47 -6.72
C VAL A 56 -17.52 -35.04 -6.75
N PHE A 57 -18.79 -34.90 -7.14
CA PHE A 57 -19.63 -33.87 -6.51
C PHE A 57 -19.72 -34.22 -5.01
N PRO A 58 -19.78 -33.23 -4.09
CA PRO A 58 -19.97 -33.52 -2.68
C PRO A 58 -21.15 -34.48 -2.56
N GLU A 59 -20.96 -35.55 -1.79
CA GLU A 59 -21.94 -36.63 -1.64
C GLU A 59 -23.34 -36.04 -1.51
N THR A 60 -24.36 -36.66 -2.11
CA THR A 60 -25.74 -36.19 -2.02
C THR A 60 -26.17 -35.94 -0.56
N SER A 61 -25.56 -36.65 0.39
CA SER A 61 -25.58 -36.42 1.85
C SER A 61 -25.17 -35.02 2.30
N ASP A 62 -24.04 -34.49 1.81
CA ASP A 62 -23.52 -33.17 2.18
C ASP A 62 -24.37 -32.04 1.59
N VAL A 63 -24.86 -32.22 0.35
CA VAL A 63 -25.72 -31.22 -0.30
C VAL A 63 -27.07 -31.12 0.42
N GLU A 64 -27.60 -32.25 0.89
CA GLU A 64 -28.87 -32.30 1.62
C GLU A 64 -28.73 -31.76 3.05
N SER A 65 -27.60 -32.05 3.70
CA SER A 65 -27.23 -31.47 5.00
C SER A 65 -27.03 -29.96 4.93
N LEU A 66 -26.31 -29.46 3.91
CA LEU A 66 -26.12 -28.03 3.68
C LEU A 66 -27.40 -27.29 3.29
N LYS A 67 -28.35 -27.98 2.62
CA LYS A 67 -29.68 -27.43 2.34
C LYS A 67 -30.53 -27.34 3.61
N SER A 68 -30.46 -28.36 4.48
CA SER A 68 -31.13 -28.37 5.78
C SER A 68 -30.57 -27.27 6.70
N GLU A 69 -29.24 -27.15 6.79
CA GLU A 69 -28.58 -26.08 7.57
C GLU A 69 -28.91 -24.69 7.00
N ASN A 70 -28.95 -24.52 5.68
CA ASN A 70 -29.38 -23.25 5.08
C ASN A 70 -30.85 -22.91 5.38
N ALA A 71 -31.74 -23.91 5.44
CA ALA A 71 -33.13 -23.69 5.80
C ALA A 71 -33.25 -23.26 7.26
N GLU A 72 -32.54 -23.93 8.16
CA GLU A 72 -32.52 -23.59 9.59
C GLU A 72 -31.90 -22.21 9.85
N LEU A 73 -30.80 -21.88 9.18
CA LEU A 73 -30.17 -20.56 9.28
C LEU A 73 -31.07 -19.44 8.72
N ARG A 74 -31.88 -19.72 7.70
CA ARG A 74 -32.84 -18.74 7.18
C ARG A 74 -33.95 -18.47 8.19
N LEU A 75 -34.54 -19.52 8.77
CA LEU A 75 -35.55 -19.37 9.82
C LEU A 75 -34.99 -18.62 11.04
N LYS A 76 -33.76 -18.92 11.45
CA LYS A 76 -33.11 -18.22 12.57
C LYS A 76 -32.82 -16.75 12.26
N ASN A 77 -32.43 -16.43 11.02
CA ASN A 77 -32.26 -15.04 10.62
C ASN A 77 -33.59 -14.30 10.65
N GLU A 78 -34.66 -14.92 10.15
CA GLU A 78 -36.01 -14.34 10.11
C GLU A 78 -36.50 -14.02 11.54
N ALA A 79 -36.39 -14.97 12.47
CA ALA A 79 -36.70 -14.78 13.88
C ALA A 79 -35.86 -13.67 14.55
N LEU A 80 -34.55 -13.63 14.28
CA LEU A 80 -33.67 -12.56 14.80
C LEU A 80 -34.00 -11.18 14.21
N THR A 81 -34.49 -11.11 12.97
CA THR A 81 -34.99 -9.84 12.41
C THR A 81 -36.28 -9.39 13.07
N GLU A 82 -37.19 -10.30 13.39
CA GLU A 82 -38.42 -9.98 14.13
C GLU A 82 -38.08 -9.49 15.54
N GLU A 83 -37.23 -10.20 16.27
CA GLU A 83 -36.76 -9.78 17.60
C GLU A 83 -36.06 -8.41 17.56
N ASN A 84 -35.23 -8.14 16.55
CA ASN A 84 -34.63 -6.82 16.36
C ASN A 84 -35.66 -5.73 16.09
N ASN A 85 -36.73 -6.03 15.36
CA ASN A 85 -37.79 -5.07 15.08
C ASN A 85 -38.59 -4.77 16.36
N GLU A 86 -38.89 -5.78 17.17
CA GLU A 86 -39.54 -5.60 18.48
C GLU A 86 -38.67 -4.79 19.44
N LEU A 87 -37.37 -5.11 19.57
CA LEU A 87 -36.45 -4.36 20.43
C LEU A 87 -36.32 -2.89 19.98
N LYS A 88 -36.33 -2.63 18.67
CA LYS A 88 -36.33 -1.24 18.15
C LYS A 88 -37.61 -0.49 18.51
N GLN A 89 -38.77 -1.14 18.44
CA GLN A 89 -40.03 -0.52 18.87
C GLN A 89 -40.02 -0.23 20.38
N GLN A 90 -39.50 -1.15 21.19
CA GLN A 90 -39.36 -0.95 22.63
C GLN A 90 -38.40 0.20 22.97
N LEU A 91 -37.28 0.30 22.23
CA LEU A 91 -36.34 1.42 22.39
C LEU A 91 -37.01 2.75 22.07
N GLN A 92 -37.75 2.82 20.97
CA GLN A 92 -38.48 4.02 20.56
C GLN A 92 -39.53 4.44 21.59
N GLN A 93 -40.29 3.49 22.15
CA GLN A 93 -41.23 3.76 23.24
C GLN A 93 -40.53 4.24 24.52
N SER A 94 -39.37 3.68 24.85
CA SER A 94 -38.57 4.12 26.01
C SER A 94 -38.05 5.54 25.83
N GLU A 95 -37.62 5.89 24.61
CA GLU A 95 -37.16 7.23 24.24
C GLU A 95 -38.30 8.25 24.30
N GLU A 96 -39.49 7.90 23.82
CA GLU A 96 -40.69 8.74 23.93
C GLU A 96 -41.11 8.97 25.39
N MET A 97 -41.06 7.93 26.24
CA MET A 97 -41.33 8.09 27.67
C MET A 97 -40.29 8.98 28.38
N LYS A 98 -39.01 8.85 28.02
CA LYS A 98 -37.95 9.73 28.54
C LYS A 98 -38.15 11.17 28.08
N PHE A 99 -38.61 11.38 26.84
CA PHE A 99 -38.90 12.70 26.31
C PHE A 99 -40.03 13.38 27.09
N GLU A 100 -41.13 12.68 27.37
CA GLU A 100 -42.22 13.23 28.19
C GLU A 100 -41.82 13.42 29.66
N GLN A 101 -41.02 12.54 30.26
CA GLN A 101 -40.43 12.78 31.59
C GLN A 101 -39.56 14.04 31.62
N THR A 102 -38.77 14.28 30.57
CA THR A 102 -37.91 15.47 30.47
C THR A 102 -38.73 16.75 30.30
N LYS A 103 -39.87 16.65 29.60
CA LYS A 103 -40.83 17.75 29.44
C LYS A 103 -41.54 18.09 30.74
N LEU A 104 -41.95 17.07 31.52
CA LEU A 104 -42.49 17.24 32.87
C LEU A 104 -41.47 17.83 33.86
N LEU A 105 -40.22 17.38 33.81
CA LEU A 105 -39.12 17.95 34.62
C LEU A 105 -38.86 19.43 34.27
N LYS A 106 -38.94 19.82 33.00
CA LYS A 106 -38.87 21.23 32.58
C LYS A 106 -40.06 22.05 33.07
N PHE A 107 -41.26 21.46 33.11
CA PHE A 107 -42.47 22.13 33.59
C PHE A 107 -42.43 22.32 35.11
N LEU A 108 -41.91 21.34 35.86
CA LEU A 108 -41.67 21.42 37.31
C LEU A 108 -40.58 22.44 37.67
N ASN A 109 -39.54 22.58 36.83
CA ASN A 109 -38.49 23.60 37.00
C ASN A 109 -38.93 25.04 36.64
N MET A 110 -40.17 25.25 36.21
CA MET A 110 -40.72 26.58 35.90
C MET A 110 -41.33 27.29 37.12
N HIS A 111 -41.27 26.71 38.33
CA HIS A 111 -41.91 27.25 39.54
C HIS A 111 -41.01 27.44 40.78
N PHE A 112 -39.70 27.61 40.61
CA PHE A 112 -38.84 28.06 41.72
C PHE A 112 -37.90 29.18 41.25
N ASP A 113 -38.27 30.41 41.58
CA ASP A 113 -37.41 31.59 41.50
C ASP A 113 -36.43 31.60 42.69
N CYS A 114 -35.12 31.51 42.42
CA CYS A 114 -34.11 32.08 43.32
C CYS A 114 -32.72 32.21 42.64
N GLU A 115 -32.43 33.46 42.28
CA GLU A 115 -31.15 34.19 42.29
C GLU A 115 -29.79 33.53 41.95
N GLN A 116 -29.15 34.18 40.97
CA GLN A 116 -27.72 34.23 40.56
C GLN A 116 -27.26 33.26 39.44
N PRO A 117 -26.96 33.77 38.22
CA PRO A 117 -26.50 32.94 37.11
C PRO A 117 -24.99 32.68 37.19
N ILE A 118 -24.62 31.43 37.46
CA ILE A 118 -23.35 30.86 36.98
C ILE A 118 -23.47 30.73 35.45
N PRO A 119 -22.46 31.08 34.63
CA PRO A 119 -22.57 30.96 33.17
C PRO A 119 -22.61 29.49 32.79
N VAL A 120 -23.81 28.93 32.68
CA VAL A 120 -24.07 27.66 32.03
C VAL A 120 -23.92 27.92 30.54
N VAL A 121 -22.74 27.58 30.01
CA VAL A 121 -22.52 27.45 28.58
C VAL A 121 -23.63 26.55 28.04
N ASP A 122 -24.34 27.08 27.05
CA ASP A 122 -25.57 26.53 26.48
C ASP A 122 -25.32 25.13 25.86
N LEU A 123 -25.45 24.09 26.67
CA LEU A 123 -25.34 22.67 26.29
C LEU A 123 -26.47 22.20 25.35
N LYS A 124 -27.32 23.10 24.85
CA LYS A 124 -28.39 22.80 23.88
C LYS A 124 -27.97 22.92 22.41
N LYS A 125 -26.70 23.25 22.11
CA LYS A 125 -26.11 23.12 20.76
C LYS A 125 -25.30 21.83 20.56
N ALA A 126 -25.55 20.80 21.37
CA ALA A 126 -24.83 19.53 21.33
C ALA A 126 -25.73 18.30 21.07
N SER A 127 -26.81 18.41 20.27
CA SER A 127 -27.67 17.25 19.97
C SER A 127 -27.76 16.84 18.48
N ASN A 128 -26.88 17.35 17.62
CA ASN A 128 -26.65 16.75 16.29
C ASN A 128 -25.24 16.14 16.17
N ASN A 129 -24.49 16.08 17.28
CA ASN A 129 -23.24 15.33 17.34
C ASN A 129 -23.59 13.85 17.37
N LEU A 130 -23.70 13.28 16.18
CA LEU A 130 -23.67 11.86 15.95
C LEU A 130 -22.43 11.33 16.68
N ASP A 131 -22.62 10.72 17.86
CA ASP A 131 -21.68 9.74 18.37
C ASP A 131 -21.70 8.60 17.36
N LEU A 132 -20.99 8.79 16.24
CA LEU A 132 -20.80 7.78 15.23
C LEU A 132 -20.27 6.57 15.98
N ILE A 133 -21.06 5.49 16.00
CA ILE A 133 -20.61 4.20 16.48
C ILE A 133 -19.55 3.76 15.48
N ILE A 134 -18.30 4.08 15.77
CA ILE A 134 -17.14 3.55 15.05
C ILE A 134 -17.05 2.10 15.45
N SER A 135 -17.72 1.25 14.69
CA SER A 135 -17.30 -0.12 14.56
C SER A 135 -16.24 -0.20 13.48
N ASP A 136 -15.36 -1.19 13.59
CA ASP A 136 -14.37 -1.45 12.55
C ASP A 136 -15.08 -1.58 11.19
N ASN A 137 -14.57 -0.87 10.17
CA ASN A 137 -15.04 -0.88 8.77
C ASN A 137 -16.24 0.04 8.41
N THR A 138 -16.42 1.17 9.11
CA THR A 138 -17.34 2.23 8.67
C THR A 138 -16.76 3.04 7.51
N ILE A 139 -17.53 3.25 6.44
CA ILE A 139 -17.20 4.15 5.32
C ILE A 139 -18.22 5.29 5.29
N ALA A 140 -17.76 6.53 5.08
CA ALA A 140 -18.62 7.70 4.91
C ALA A 140 -18.05 8.64 3.84
N GLU A 141 -18.90 9.46 3.26
CA GLU A 141 -18.50 10.56 2.38
C GLU A 141 -17.94 11.72 3.22
N VAL A 142 -16.70 12.11 2.88
CA VAL A 142 -15.96 13.18 3.54
C VAL A 142 -15.79 14.35 2.57
N LEU A 143 -16.20 15.54 2.99
CA LEU A 143 -16.05 16.77 2.23
C LEU A 143 -14.57 17.18 2.14
N LEU A 144 -14.12 17.49 0.93
CA LEU A 144 -12.76 17.94 0.68
C LEU A 144 -12.57 19.42 1.06
N PRO A 145 -11.39 19.82 1.56
CA PRO A 145 -11.12 21.21 1.88
C PRO A 145 -11.27 22.08 0.63
N ASN A 146 -11.98 23.20 0.75
CA ASN A 146 -12.14 24.21 -0.31
C ASN A 146 -12.84 23.70 -1.59
N CYS A 147 -13.64 22.64 -1.52
CA CYS A 147 -14.44 22.14 -2.64
C CYS A 147 -15.81 21.66 -2.14
N GLN A 148 -16.86 21.75 -2.99
CA GLN A 148 -18.17 21.13 -2.71
C GLN A 148 -18.19 19.61 -2.97
N ASN A 149 -17.04 19.02 -3.31
CA ASN A 149 -16.93 17.61 -3.63
C ASN A 149 -16.67 16.78 -2.38
N SER A 150 -17.37 15.65 -2.24
CA SER A 150 -17.10 14.63 -1.24
C SER A 150 -16.31 13.46 -1.84
N ARG A 151 -15.69 12.66 -0.96
CA ARG A 151 -15.11 11.37 -1.33
C ARG A 151 -15.39 10.30 -0.28
N PRO A 152 -15.56 9.04 -0.69
CA PRO A 152 -15.70 7.94 0.26
C PRO A 152 -14.39 7.71 1.03
N ALA A 153 -14.49 7.62 2.35
CA ALA A 153 -13.38 7.34 3.23
C ALA A 153 -13.75 6.34 4.33
N GLU A 154 -12.83 5.43 4.65
CA GLU A 154 -12.91 4.52 5.78
C GLU A 154 -12.53 5.26 7.07
N ILE A 155 -13.41 5.22 8.08
CA ILE A 155 -13.15 5.80 9.39
C ILE A 155 -12.33 4.79 10.20
N ILE A 156 -11.10 5.17 10.55
CA ILE A 156 -10.13 4.31 11.23
C ILE A 156 -10.13 4.56 12.75
N SER A 157 -10.23 5.82 13.18
CA SER A 157 -10.13 6.18 14.60
C SER A 157 -10.89 7.46 14.91
N LYS A 158 -11.22 7.68 16.19
CA LYS A 158 -11.79 8.93 16.71
C LYS A 158 -10.97 9.45 17.88
N ARG A 159 -10.90 10.78 17.98
CA ARG A 159 -10.33 11.49 19.13
C ARG A 159 -11.18 12.71 19.45
N TYR A 160 -11.08 13.18 20.68
CA TYR A 160 -11.66 14.45 21.11
C TYR A 160 -10.54 15.46 21.33
N LYS A 161 -10.55 16.59 20.60
CA LYS A 161 -9.49 17.61 20.67
C LYS A 161 -10.11 18.99 20.41
N HIS A 162 -9.76 19.98 21.23
CA HIS A 162 -10.29 21.36 21.14
C HIS A 162 -11.82 21.42 21.13
N GLU A 163 -12.47 20.71 22.05
CA GLU A 163 -13.94 20.63 22.17
C GLU A 163 -14.69 20.01 20.97
N ILE A 164 -13.98 19.49 19.96
CA ILE A 164 -14.55 18.92 18.74
C ILE A 164 -14.10 17.47 18.58
N PHE A 165 -15.00 16.62 18.08
CA PHE A 165 -14.64 15.26 17.65
C PHE A 165 -13.94 15.28 16.30
N GLN A 166 -12.80 14.61 16.23
CA GLN A 166 -12.04 14.41 15.01
C GLN A 166 -11.93 12.92 14.70
N TYR A 167 -11.97 12.60 13.41
CA TYR A 167 -11.93 11.24 12.89
C TYR A 167 -10.73 11.09 11.97
N TYR A 168 -9.94 10.03 12.16
CA TYR A 168 -8.86 9.69 11.23
C TYR A 168 -9.45 8.87 10.09
N VAL A 169 -9.30 9.35 8.86
CA VAL A 169 -9.95 8.77 7.69
C VAL A 169 -8.93 8.35 6.64
N HIS A 170 -9.21 7.23 5.98
CA HIS A 170 -8.48 6.75 4.81
C HIS A 170 -9.37 6.81 3.57
N PHE A 171 -8.97 7.60 2.58
CA PHE A 171 -9.75 7.76 1.35
C PHE A 171 -9.68 6.50 0.49
N VAL A 172 -10.85 5.95 0.15
CA VAL A 172 -10.96 4.70 -0.63
C VAL A 172 -10.32 4.89 -2.00
N ASP A 173 -9.53 3.91 -2.44
CA ASP A 173 -8.74 3.92 -3.70
C ASP A 173 -7.62 4.96 -3.77
N PHE A 174 -7.32 5.65 -2.66
CA PHE A 174 -6.23 6.61 -2.59
C PHE A 174 -5.07 6.11 -1.71
N ASN A 175 -3.90 6.69 -1.95
CA ASN A 175 -2.71 6.40 -1.17
C ASN A 175 -2.82 7.02 0.24
N LYS A 176 -2.37 6.28 1.27
CA LYS A 176 -2.39 6.70 2.69
C LYS A 176 -1.75 8.07 2.99
N ARG A 177 -0.91 8.60 2.09
CA ARG A 177 -0.39 9.98 2.19
C ARG A 177 -1.47 11.06 2.25
N LEU A 178 -2.68 10.75 1.78
CA LEU A 178 -3.84 11.63 1.83
C LEU A 178 -4.66 11.46 3.12
N ASP A 179 -4.28 10.53 4.00
CA ASP A 179 -5.01 10.26 5.23
C ASP A 179 -4.84 11.43 6.22
N GLU A 180 -5.95 11.87 6.78
CA GLU A 180 -6.03 13.05 7.62
C GLU A 180 -6.98 12.87 8.80
N TRP A 181 -6.83 13.75 9.79
CA TRP A 181 -7.83 13.95 10.83
C TRP A 181 -8.85 14.97 10.30
N VAL A 182 -10.11 14.57 10.18
CA VAL A 182 -11.22 15.43 9.76
C VAL A 182 -12.16 15.70 10.92
N ASP A 183 -12.68 16.93 10.99
CA ASP A 183 -13.69 17.31 11.97
C ASP A 183 -15.03 16.64 11.64
N ALA A 184 -15.86 16.40 12.66
CA ALA A 184 -17.17 15.76 12.52
C ALA A 184 -18.06 16.45 11.45
N GLU A 185 -17.93 17.76 11.30
CA GLU A 185 -18.69 18.58 10.33
C GLU A 185 -18.37 18.26 8.86
N ARG A 186 -17.19 17.67 8.59
CA ARG A 186 -16.78 17.29 7.22
C ARG A 186 -17.29 15.91 6.82
N ILE A 187 -17.91 15.16 7.72
CA ILE A 187 -18.43 13.82 7.43
C ILE A 187 -19.94 13.93 7.21
N ASP A 188 -20.44 13.46 6.07
CA ASP A 188 -21.89 13.41 5.83
C ASP A 188 -22.52 12.29 6.66
N PRO A 189 -23.35 12.61 7.69
CA PRO A 189 -24.01 11.63 8.54
C PRO A 189 -24.89 10.64 7.76
N ASN A 190 -25.45 11.06 6.63
CA ASN A 190 -26.40 10.27 5.85
C ASN A 190 -25.71 9.27 4.90
N SER A 191 -24.40 9.41 4.72
CA SER A 191 -23.61 8.61 3.78
C SER A 191 -23.00 7.34 4.40
N ILE A 192 -23.19 7.14 5.70
CA ILE A 192 -22.53 6.08 6.49
C ILE A 192 -22.96 4.70 6.00
N LYS A 193 -21.96 3.90 5.61
CA LYS A 193 -22.12 2.51 5.17
C LYS A 193 -21.18 1.60 5.95
N TYR A 194 -21.70 0.49 6.48
CA TYR A 194 -20.88 -0.56 7.11
C TYR A 194 -20.36 -1.52 6.05
N ASN A 195 -19.04 -1.68 5.94
CA ASN A 195 -18.44 -2.57 4.94
C ASN A 195 -18.40 -4.03 5.43
N VAL A 196 -19.45 -4.80 5.06
CA VAL A 196 -19.60 -6.23 5.43
C VAL A 196 -18.50 -7.13 4.82
N LYS A 197 -17.82 -6.72 3.73
CA LYS A 197 -16.92 -7.60 2.96
C LYS A 197 -15.61 -7.94 3.70
N LYS A 198 -15.07 -7.06 4.54
CA LYS A 198 -13.84 -7.35 5.33
C LYS A 198 -14.08 -8.44 6.39
N ASN A 199 -15.27 -8.51 6.98
CA ASN A 199 -15.63 -9.51 8.00
C ASN A 199 -15.62 -10.96 7.48
N ILE A 200 -15.79 -11.18 6.17
CA ILE A 200 -15.76 -12.52 5.56
C ILE A 200 -14.32 -12.99 5.35
N ILE A 201 -13.42 -12.08 4.96
CA ILE A 201 -12.01 -12.39 4.70
C ILE A 201 -11.26 -12.67 6.01
N THR A 202 -11.50 -11.87 7.07
CA THR A 202 -10.90 -12.11 8.40
C THR A 202 -11.41 -13.38 9.06
N LYS A 203 -12.70 -13.73 8.88
CA LYS A 203 -13.25 -15.02 9.33
C LYS A 203 -12.68 -16.21 8.56
N LYS A 204 -12.46 -16.10 7.24
CA LYS A 204 -11.80 -17.15 6.43
C LYS A 204 -10.34 -17.36 6.83
N LYS A 205 -9.59 -16.27 7.09
CA LYS A 205 -8.18 -16.35 7.54
C LYS A 205 -8.04 -17.06 8.90
N LYS A 206 -8.86 -16.67 9.89
CA LYS A 206 -8.92 -17.36 11.20
C LYS A 206 -9.37 -18.82 11.15
N LYS A 207 -10.12 -19.24 10.11
CA LYS A 207 -10.55 -20.63 9.92
C LYS A 207 -9.45 -21.49 9.27
N ASN A 208 -8.62 -20.90 8.42
CA ASN A 208 -7.46 -21.57 7.83
C ASN A 208 -6.32 -21.72 8.86
N ASP A 209 -6.07 -20.70 9.68
CA ASP A 209 -5.00 -20.76 10.71
C ASP A 209 -5.27 -21.79 11.82
N LYS A 210 -6.51 -22.27 11.98
CA LYS A 210 -6.88 -23.31 12.96
C LYS A 210 -6.77 -24.75 12.44
N LYS A 211 -6.45 -24.97 11.16
CA LYS A 211 -6.37 -26.32 10.56
C LYS A 211 -4.94 -26.81 10.29
N GLU A 212 -3.91 -26.00 10.55
CA GLU A 212 -2.50 -26.34 10.26
C GLU A 212 -1.60 -26.47 11.51
N ASP A 213 -2.16 -26.71 12.69
CA ASP A 213 -1.33 -27.04 13.87
C ASP A 213 -1.41 -28.54 14.15
N LEU A 214 -0.56 -29.30 13.45
CA LEU A 214 -0.02 -30.62 13.82
C LEU A 214 0.97 -31.06 12.71
N THR A 215 2.17 -30.48 12.67
CA THR A 215 3.41 -31.15 12.25
C THR A 215 4.61 -30.23 12.55
N GLU A 216 5.39 -30.61 13.56
CA GLU A 216 6.65 -29.93 13.90
C GLU A 216 7.67 -30.04 12.75
N LYS A 217 7.99 -28.91 12.12
CA LYS A 217 9.32 -28.65 11.56
C LYS A 217 9.76 -27.25 11.95
N LYS A 218 10.78 -27.18 12.81
CA LYS A 218 11.52 -25.95 13.15
C LYS A 218 12.31 -25.49 11.94
N GLU A 219 11.69 -24.66 11.09
CA GLU A 219 12.44 -23.73 10.25
C GLU A 219 12.58 -22.39 10.97
N VAL A 220 13.82 -22.00 11.23
CA VAL A 220 14.18 -20.72 11.81
C VAL A 220 13.84 -19.63 10.79
N CYS A 221 12.74 -18.92 11.02
CA CYS A 221 12.28 -17.83 10.18
C CYS A 221 13.17 -16.59 10.40
N GLN A 222 13.97 -16.24 9.39
CA GLN A 222 14.81 -15.01 9.33
C GLN A 222 13.99 -13.74 9.03
N THR A 223 12.81 -13.59 9.62
CA THR A 223 11.99 -12.37 9.45
C THR A 223 11.98 -11.60 10.75
N GLY A 224 12.79 -10.54 10.83
CA GLY A 224 12.88 -9.64 11.98
C GLY A 224 11.64 -8.76 12.18
N SER A 225 10.46 -9.37 12.36
CA SER A 225 9.26 -8.67 12.79
C SER A 225 9.32 -8.45 14.31
N MET A 226 9.51 -7.19 14.74
CA MET A 226 9.50 -6.80 16.15
C MET A 226 8.15 -6.25 16.66
N LEU A 227 7.07 -6.32 15.86
CA LEU A 227 5.75 -5.80 16.27
C LEU A 227 4.71 -6.91 16.36
N ARG A 228 3.83 -6.81 17.37
CA ARG A 228 2.79 -7.80 17.66
C ARG A 228 1.59 -7.56 16.74
N PRO A 229 0.78 -8.60 16.42
CA PRO A 229 -0.40 -8.46 15.55
C PRO A 229 -1.43 -7.41 16.01
N ASN A 230 -1.49 -7.09 17.31
CA ASN A 230 -2.36 -6.03 17.85
C ASN A 230 -1.89 -4.60 17.49
N ASP A 231 -0.65 -4.42 17.00
CA ASP A 231 -0.07 -3.11 16.70
C ASP A 231 -0.41 -2.63 15.27
N GLU A 232 -1.01 -3.46 14.42
CA GLU A 232 -1.33 -3.11 13.01
C GLU A 232 -2.30 -1.93 12.89
N ALA A 233 -3.27 -1.81 13.81
CA ALA A 233 -4.22 -0.70 13.82
C ALA A 233 -3.55 0.63 14.21
N ILE A 234 -2.54 0.58 15.09
CA ILE A 234 -1.80 1.76 15.54
C ILE A 234 -0.91 2.29 14.41
N VAL A 235 -0.22 1.39 13.70
CA VAL A 235 0.69 1.77 12.59
C VAL A 235 -0.07 2.33 11.37
N ARG A 236 -1.39 2.14 11.31
CA ARG A 236 -2.25 2.77 10.28
C ARG A 236 -2.48 4.26 10.51
N ILE A 237 -2.25 4.76 11.72
CA ILE A 237 -2.50 6.16 12.07
C ILE A 237 -1.14 6.86 12.21
N LYS A 238 -0.97 7.98 11.51
CA LYS A 238 0.23 8.82 11.71
C LYS A 238 0.28 9.32 13.15
N ASN A 239 1.43 9.14 13.78
CA ASN A 239 1.65 9.49 15.19
C ASN A 239 2.33 10.86 15.37
N ILE A 240 2.87 11.45 14.30
CA ILE A 240 3.59 12.72 14.30
C ILE A 240 2.86 13.67 13.36
N ASP A 241 2.43 14.82 13.89
CA ASP A 241 1.70 15.81 13.11
C ASP A 241 2.66 16.59 12.19
N LYS A 242 3.87 16.91 12.67
CA LYS A 242 4.82 17.79 11.96
C LYS A 242 6.29 17.51 12.30
N ILE A 243 7.16 17.63 11.30
CA ILE A 243 8.61 17.59 11.41
C ILE A 243 9.19 18.92 10.92
N ILE A 244 10.11 19.49 11.69
CA ILE A 244 10.94 20.63 11.27
C ILE A 244 12.35 20.13 10.99
N MET A 245 12.84 20.30 9.76
CA MET A 245 14.20 19.94 9.37
C MET A 245 14.81 21.07 8.52
N GLY A 246 15.86 21.71 9.05
CA GLY A 246 16.41 22.93 8.44
C GLY A 246 15.33 24.01 8.36
N GLN A 247 15.12 24.55 7.16
CA GLN A 247 14.09 25.54 6.86
C GLN A 247 12.71 24.94 6.49
N TYR A 248 12.59 23.62 6.48
CA TYR A 248 11.42 22.93 5.96
C TYR A 248 10.46 22.52 7.07
N ASP A 249 9.17 22.75 6.83
CA ASP A 249 8.04 22.24 7.60
C ASP A 249 7.42 21.06 6.83
N ILE A 250 7.51 19.86 7.40
CA ILE A 250 7.20 18.60 6.73
C ILE A 250 6.07 17.89 7.48
N THR A 251 4.98 17.61 6.78
CA THR A 251 3.89 16.78 7.29
C THR A 251 4.17 15.30 6.96
N PRO A 252 4.37 14.42 7.96
CA PRO A 252 4.61 13.00 7.71
C PRO A 252 3.39 12.30 7.08
N TRP A 253 3.66 11.37 6.18
CA TRP A 253 2.61 10.56 5.51
C TRP A 253 2.26 9.30 6.27
N TYR A 254 3.20 8.74 7.03
CA TYR A 254 3.08 7.44 7.66
C TYR A 254 3.46 7.51 9.14
N PHE A 255 3.04 6.50 9.88
CA PHE A 255 3.56 6.23 11.22
C PHE A 255 5.07 6.00 11.18
N SER A 256 5.80 6.57 12.15
CA SER A 256 7.20 6.21 12.41
C SER A 256 7.43 5.98 13.91
N PRO A 257 8.08 4.88 14.33
CA PRO A 257 8.23 4.47 15.72
C PRO A 257 9.35 5.23 16.45
N TYR A 258 9.32 6.56 16.39
CA TYR A 258 10.11 7.38 17.29
C TYR A 258 9.80 7.05 18.76
N PRO A 259 10.76 7.26 19.68
CA PRO A 259 10.52 7.04 21.10
C PRO A 259 9.30 7.81 21.61
N GLU A 260 8.55 7.21 22.53
CA GLU A 260 7.26 7.73 23.00
C GLU A 260 7.36 9.17 23.54
N CYS A 261 8.47 9.51 24.22
CA CYS A 261 8.70 10.86 24.73
C CYS A 261 8.80 11.94 23.65
N VAL A 262 9.08 11.56 22.39
CA VAL A 262 9.17 12.45 21.24
C VAL A 262 7.84 12.48 20.48
N VAL A 263 7.19 11.32 20.34
CA VAL A 263 5.88 11.19 19.66
C VAL A 263 4.77 11.97 20.39
N ARG A 264 4.88 12.14 21.71
CA ARG A 264 3.94 12.98 22.48
C ARG A 264 4.04 14.47 22.14
N CYS A 265 5.07 14.91 21.42
CA CYS A 265 5.21 16.27 20.95
C CYS A 265 4.48 16.44 19.60
N PRO A 266 3.68 17.51 19.41
CA PRO A 266 3.00 17.76 18.13
C PRO A 266 4.00 18.07 17.00
N VAL A 267 5.20 18.53 17.35
CA VAL A 267 6.26 18.88 16.40
C VAL A 267 7.56 18.23 16.85
N ILE A 268 8.21 17.52 15.93
CA ILE A 268 9.55 16.97 16.11
C ILE A 268 10.54 17.83 15.34
N TYR A 269 11.70 18.11 15.93
CA TYR A 269 12.77 18.88 15.30
C TYR A 269 13.91 17.93 14.95
N ILE A 270 14.40 17.98 13.72
CA ILE A 270 15.49 17.12 13.24
C ILE A 270 16.64 17.97 12.73
N CYS A 271 17.86 17.67 13.18
CA CYS A 271 19.07 18.27 12.64
C CYS A 271 19.29 17.78 11.19
N GLU A 272 19.41 18.70 10.24
CA GLU A 272 19.60 18.38 8.82
C GLU A 272 20.91 17.64 8.50
N PHE A 273 21.92 17.78 9.37
CA PHE A 273 23.23 17.16 9.16
C PHE A 273 23.36 15.80 9.83
N CYS A 274 23.10 15.72 11.14
CA CYS A 274 23.29 14.49 11.91
C CYS A 274 22.02 13.64 12.08
N LEU A 275 20.87 14.13 11.59
CA LEU A 275 19.54 13.49 11.67
C LEU A 275 19.00 13.28 13.09
N LYS A 276 19.66 13.83 14.12
CA LYS A 276 19.18 13.73 15.50
C LYS A 276 17.84 14.40 15.66
N TYR A 277 16.86 13.65 16.17
CA TYR A 277 15.54 14.15 16.54
C TYR A 277 15.51 14.74 17.95
N LEU A 278 14.72 15.79 18.13
CA LEU A 278 14.68 16.65 19.31
C LEU A 278 13.23 17.11 19.56
N LYS A 279 12.89 17.33 20.83
CA LYS A 279 11.53 17.64 21.28
C LYS A 279 11.11 19.12 21.16
N SER A 280 12.05 20.04 20.92
CA SER A 280 11.76 21.47 20.87
C SER A 280 12.80 22.25 20.05
N SER A 281 12.38 23.41 19.54
CA SER A 281 13.27 24.35 18.83
C SER A 281 14.49 24.76 19.68
N THR A 282 14.29 25.03 20.98
CA THR A 282 15.38 25.36 21.91
C THR A 282 16.39 24.22 22.12
N CYS A 283 15.95 22.96 22.00
CA CYS A 283 16.87 21.82 22.01
C CYS A 283 17.67 21.74 20.70
N LEU A 284 17.04 22.04 19.56
CA LEU A 284 17.70 22.08 18.25
C LEU A 284 18.75 23.18 18.18
N GLN A 285 18.45 24.40 18.61
CA GLN A 285 19.41 25.51 18.62
C GLN A 285 20.65 25.19 19.47
N ARG A 286 20.44 24.65 20.68
CA ARG A 286 21.55 24.20 21.56
C ARG A 286 22.33 23.03 20.99
N HIS A 287 21.70 22.19 20.19
CA HIS A 287 22.37 21.10 19.50
C HIS A 287 23.20 21.64 18.33
N GLN A 288 22.64 22.54 17.50
CA GLN A 288 23.32 23.16 16.36
C GLN A 288 24.56 23.93 16.78
N SER A 289 24.56 24.61 17.94
CA SER A 289 25.76 25.29 18.45
C SER A 289 26.90 24.35 18.87
N LYS A 290 26.64 23.04 18.97
CA LYS A 290 27.61 22.00 19.34
C LYS A 290 27.79 20.93 18.26
N CYS A 291 26.98 20.96 17.20
CA CYS A 291 26.99 19.93 16.18
C CYS A 291 28.05 20.26 15.15
N GLU A 292 29.07 19.41 15.06
CA GLU A 292 30.22 19.63 14.17
C GLU A 292 30.05 18.93 12.82
N LYS A 293 28.89 18.30 12.55
CA LYS A 293 28.64 17.56 11.31
C LYS A 293 28.19 18.52 10.20
N PRO A 294 28.94 18.67 9.09
CA PRO A 294 28.54 19.53 7.97
C PRO A 294 27.90 18.73 6.81
N HIS A 295 27.95 17.41 6.85
CA HIS A 295 27.42 16.49 5.84
C HIS A 295 27.19 15.10 6.48
N PRO A 296 26.53 14.15 5.79
CA PRO A 296 26.39 12.78 6.26
C PRO A 296 27.74 12.14 6.61
N PRO A 297 27.81 11.26 7.64
CA PRO A 297 29.03 10.54 7.97
C PRO A 297 29.40 9.55 6.85
N GLY A 298 30.63 9.03 6.88
CA GLY A 298 31.11 8.06 5.91
C GLY A 298 31.92 8.68 4.78
N ASN A 299 32.12 7.90 3.72
CA ASN A 299 33.01 8.26 2.62
C ASN A 299 32.21 8.93 1.50
N GLU A 300 32.66 10.10 1.04
CA GLU A 300 32.14 10.71 -0.18
C GLU A 300 32.63 9.91 -1.40
N ILE A 301 31.71 9.20 -2.06
CA ILE A 301 32.01 8.30 -3.20
C ILE A 301 31.66 8.93 -4.56
N TYR A 302 31.03 10.10 -4.56
CA TYR A 302 30.70 10.86 -5.76
C TYR A 302 30.61 12.34 -5.42
N ARG A 303 31.10 13.20 -6.32
CA ARG A 303 30.88 14.65 -6.24
C ARG A 303 30.87 15.28 -7.63
N LYS A 304 29.75 15.89 -8.01
CA LYS A 304 29.65 16.69 -9.26
C LYS A 304 28.50 17.71 -9.17
N ASP A 305 28.74 18.92 -9.66
CA ASP A 305 27.73 19.99 -9.78
C ASP A 305 26.93 20.28 -8.50
N GLY A 306 27.59 20.20 -7.34
CA GLY A 306 26.97 20.43 -6.03
C GLY A 306 26.14 19.25 -5.50
N ILE A 307 26.22 18.08 -6.11
CA ILE A 307 25.62 16.83 -5.61
C ILE A 307 26.75 15.90 -5.16
N SER A 308 26.60 15.33 -3.97
CA SER A 308 27.51 14.34 -3.40
C SER A 308 26.76 13.08 -2.94
N PHE A 309 27.39 11.92 -3.08
CA PHE A 309 26.90 10.67 -2.49
C PHE A 309 27.85 10.20 -1.38
N PHE A 310 27.29 9.81 -0.25
CA PHE A 310 28.03 9.32 0.91
C PHE A 310 27.70 7.84 1.15
N GLU A 311 28.73 6.99 1.18
CA GLU A 311 28.60 5.59 1.62
C GLU A 311 28.69 5.53 3.15
N ILE A 312 27.61 5.05 3.77
CA ILE A 312 27.49 4.96 5.24
C ILE A 312 27.45 3.49 5.65
N ASP A 313 28.39 3.09 6.50
CA ASP A 313 28.39 1.76 7.11
C ASP A 313 27.61 1.80 8.42
N GLY A 314 26.40 1.23 8.42
CA GLY A 314 25.53 1.20 9.60
C GLY A 314 26.14 0.50 10.82
N ARG A 315 27.17 -0.35 10.65
CA ARG A 315 27.91 -0.92 11.80
C ARG A 315 28.84 0.10 12.45
N LYS A 316 29.42 1.02 11.68
CA LYS A 316 30.31 2.08 12.16
C LYS A 316 29.51 3.27 12.70
N ASP A 317 28.53 3.73 11.93
CA ASP A 317 27.71 4.90 12.22
C ASP A 317 26.30 4.52 12.69
N LYS A 318 26.21 3.63 13.69
CA LYS A 318 24.96 3.05 14.19
C LYS A 318 23.89 4.09 14.53
N VAL A 319 24.28 5.17 15.20
CA VAL A 319 23.35 6.23 15.64
C VAL A 319 22.78 6.98 14.45
N TYR A 320 23.63 7.32 13.47
CA TYR A 320 23.18 8.00 12.26
C TYR A 320 22.27 7.09 11.42
N ALA A 321 22.67 5.83 11.25
CA ALA A 321 21.86 4.84 10.55
C ALA A 321 20.50 4.65 11.24
N GLN A 322 20.46 4.59 12.58
CA GLN A 322 19.20 4.52 13.33
C GLN A 322 18.31 5.74 13.03
N TYR A 323 18.85 6.95 13.13
CA TYR A 323 18.08 8.17 12.84
C TYR A 323 17.58 8.23 11.40
N PHE A 324 18.42 7.81 10.44
CA PHE A 324 18.04 7.69 9.05
C PHE A 324 16.90 6.67 8.86
N TYR A 325 17.01 5.49 9.46
CA TYR A 325 15.98 4.46 9.38
C TYR A 325 14.66 4.91 10.01
N GLU A 326 14.66 5.67 11.11
CA GLU A 326 13.42 6.23 11.67
C GLU A 326 12.76 7.25 10.72
N LEU A 327 13.53 7.96 9.89
CA LEU A 327 12.99 8.84 8.84
C LEU A 327 12.45 8.05 7.64
N THR A 328 13.11 6.97 7.27
CA THR A 328 12.82 6.21 6.05
C THR A 328 12.00 4.95 6.30
N LYS A 329 11.50 4.73 7.52
CA LYS A 329 10.77 3.52 7.88
C LYS A 329 9.45 3.45 7.11
N ILE A 330 9.50 2.81 5.95
CA ILE A 330 8.34 2.48 5.14
C ILE A 330 8.47 1.00 4.79
N GLU A 331 7.43 0.25 5.14
CA GLU A 331 7.14 -1.19 4.96
C GLU A 331 8.29 -2.20 4.64
N ASN A 332 8.30 -3.27 5.43
CA ASN A 332 9.30 -4.34 5.57
C ASN A 332 9.53 -5.24 4.34
N LYS A 333 10.39 -4.91 3.35
CA LYS A 333 10.89 -5.91 2.35
C LYS A 333 12.26 -5.56 1.75
N THR A 334 13.06 -6.56 1.36
CA THR A 334 14.40 -6.41 0.77
C THR A 334 14.49 -6.97 -0.67
N GLY A 335 15.27 -6.31 -1.54
CA GLY A 335 15.77 -6.83 -2.84
C GLY A 335 15.19 -6.19 -4.12
N SER A 336 16.06 -5.86 -5.11
CA SER A 336 15.74 -4.89 -6.21
C SER A 336 15.29 -3.54 -5.60
N PRO A 337 14.83 -2.49 -6.33
CA PRO A 337 14.16 -1.43 -5.59
C PRO A 337 13.01 -2.09 -4.81
N GLU A 338 13.08 -1.97 -3.48
CA GLU A 338 12.41 -2.89 -2.56
C GLU A 338 10.92 -2.98 -2.92
N LYS A 339 10.47 -4.17 -3.31
CA LYS A 339 9.09 -4.42 -3.73
C LYS A 339 8.22 -4.71 -2.49
N PRO A 340 6.96 -4.25 -2.43
CA PRO A 340 6.29 -3.44 -3.43
C PRO A 340 6.85 -2.01 -3.42
N LEU A 341 7.21 -1.54 -4.62
CA LEU A 341 7.51 -0.14 -4.82
C LEU A 341 6.28 0.68 -4.46
N SER A 342 6.49 1.84 -3.83
CA SER A 342 5.43 2.85 -3.77
C SER A 342 5.00 3.23 -5.20
N ASP A 343 3.75 3.64 -5.40
CA ASP A 343 3.26 4.01 -6.74
C ASP A 343 4.16 5.07 -7.41
N LEU A 344 4.63 6.05 -6.62
CA LEU A 344 5.56 7.08 -7.07
C LEU A 344 6.94 6.50 -7.40
N GLY A 345 7.43 5.57 -6.57
CA GLY A 345 8.66 4.82 -6.85
C GLY A 345 8.55 4.07 -8.18
N LEU A 346 7.45 3.35 -8.40
CA LEU A 346 7.22 2.59 -9.64
C LEU A 346 7.17 3.50 -10.87
N LEU A 347 6.48 4.65 -10.79
CA LEU A 347 6.47 5.63 -11.88
C LEU A 347 7.87 6.19 -12.18
N SER A 348 8.65 6.46 -11.13
CA SER A 348 10.03 6.96 -11.25
C SER A 348 10.93 5.91 -11.89
N TYR A 349 10.86 4.65 -11.45
CA TYR A 349 11.61 3.54 -12.03
C TYR A 349 11.19 3.27 -13.48
N ARG A 350 9.90 3.24 -13.79
CA ARG A 350 9.42 3.09 -15.18
C ARG A 350 9.94 4.20 -16.10
N SER A 351 9.95 5.45 -15.62
CA SER A 351 10.52 6.57 -16.35
C SER A 351 12.03 6.39 -16.56
N TYR A 352 12.77 6.03 -15.52
CA TYR A 352 14.21 5.76 -15.62
C TYR A 352 14.53 4.61 -16.57
N TRP A 353 13.87 3.45 -16.40
CA TRP A 353 14.03 2.27 -17.24
C TRP A 353 13.72 2.55 -18.71
N LYS A 354 12.60 3.23 -18.98
CA LYS A 354 12.23 3.66 -20.33
C LYS A 354 13.37 4.43 -21.00
N ASN A 355 13.89 5.46 -20.34
CA ASN A 355 14.89 6.34 -20.94
C ASN A 355 16.27 5.67 -21.00
N THR A 356 16.61 4.80 -20.05
CA THR A 356 17.84 4.01 -20.07
C THR A 356 17.85 3.02 -21.24
N VAL A 357 16.76 2.27 -21.42
CA VAL A 357 16.60 1.34 -22.55
C VAL A 357 16.62 2.09 -23.88
N ILE A 358 15.85 3.18 -24.03
CA ILE A 358 15.87 3.98 -25.27
C ILE A 358 17.27 4.54 -25.54
N GLY A 359 17.93 5.11 -24.54
CA GLY A 359 19.28 5.65 -24.68
C GLY A 359 20.28 4.60 -25.16
N HIS A 360 20.26 3.40 -24.58
CA HIS A 360 21.12 2.29 -25.01
C HIS A 360 20.77 1.79 -26.41
N LEU A 361 19.48 1.69 -26.76
CA LEU A 361 19.09 1.29 -28.11
C LEU A 361 19.52 2.32 -29.16
N LEU A 362 19.53 3.62 -28.84
CA LEU A 362 19.99 4.68 -29.74
C LEU A 362 21.51 4.67 -29.97
N THR A 363 22.30 4.04 -29.09
CA THR A 363 23.75 3.85 -29.36
C THR A 363 24.01 2.69 -30.31
N ILE A 364 23.10 1.72 -30.36
CA ILE A 364 23.21 0.53 -31.21
C ILE A 364 22.54 0.74 -32.56
N ILE A 365 21.33 1.31 -32.58
CA ILE A 365 20.52 1.45 -33.80
C ILE A 365 20.97 2.71 -34.54
N PRO A 366 21.46 2.59 -35.78
CA PRO A 366 21.90 3.74 -36.55
C PRO A 366 20.71 4.66 -36.91
N PRO A 367 20.95 5.98 -37.07
CA PRO A 367 19.90 6.94 -37.39
C PRO A 367 19.19 6.62 -38.71
N LYS A 368 17.94 7.09 -38.85
CA LYS A 368 17.12 6.85 -40.04
C LYS A 368 17.86 7.29 -41.32
N GLY A 369 17.99 6.38 -42.28
CA GLY A 369 18.58 6.64 -43.60
C GLY A 369 19.89 5.90 -43.89
N THR A 370 20.56 5.33 -42.88
CA THR A 370 21.73 4.45 -43.06
C THR A 370 21.29 2.99 -42.99
N THR A 371 20.70 2.47 -44.08
CA THR A 371 20.39 1.03 -44.18
C THR A 371 21.40 0.35 -45.08
N GLY A 372 22.35 -0.37 -44.47
CA GLY A 372 23.07 -1.44 -45.15
C GLY A 372 22.19 -2.69 -45.34
N PRO A 373 22.71 -3.75 -45.98
CA PRO A 373 22.04 -5.05 -46.08
C PRO A 373 21.51 -5.53 -44.72
N ILE A 374 20.38 -6.25 -44.70
CA ILE A 374 19.77 -6.80 -43.46
C ILE A 374 20.76 -7.60 -42.60
N LYS A 375 21.77 -8.23 -43.23
CA LYS A 375 22.81 -9.00 -42.55
C LYS A 375 23.75 -8.17 -41.66
N ASP A 376 23.86 -6.87 -41.92
CA ASP A 376 24.74 -5.94 -41.19
C ASP A 376 23.96 -5.10 -40.16
N ARG A 377 22.66 -5.35 -39.98
CA ARG A 377 21.87 -4.67 -38.95
C ARG A 377 22.28 -5.18 -37.57
N PRO A 378 22.59 -4.29 -36.62
CA PRO A 378 22.98 -4.71 -35.29
C PRO A 378 21.81 -5.43 -34.61
N SER A 379 22.07 -6.65 -34.17
CA SER A 379 21.11 -7.43 -33.38
C SER A 379 21.15 -6.94 -31.93
N VAL A 380 19.97 -6.68 -31.37
CA VAL A 380 19.85 -6.26 -29.97
C VAL A 380 19.61 -7.48 -29.10
N SER A 381 20.54 -7.76 -28.18
CA SER A 381 20.40 -8.82 -27.19
C SER A 381 20.01 -8.24 -25.83
N ILE A 382 18.96 -8.77 -25.20
CA ILE A 382 18.54 -8.39 -23.84
C ILE A 382 19.68 -8.57 -22.82
N THR A 383 20.53 -9.59 -23.02
CA THR A 383 21.71 -9.82 -22.19
C THR A 383 22.70 -8.66 -22.30
N SER A 384 22.95 -8.15 -23.51
CA SER A 384 23.83 -7.00 -23.74
C SER A 384 23.29 -5.71 -23.09
N ILE A 385 21.97 -5.50 -23.14
CA ILE A 385 21.33 -4.36 -22.46
C ILE A 385 21.51 -4.51 -20.94
N SER A 386 21.32 -5.72 -20.41
CA SER A 386 21.46 -6.00 -18.99
C SER A 386 22.88 -5.74 -18.49
N GLU A 387 23.90 -6.21 -19.22
CA GLU A 387 25.31 -6.03 -18.86
C GLU A 387 25.76 -4.57 -18.92
N SER A 388 25.30 -3.82 -19.92
CA SER A 388 25.68 -2.41 -20.10
C SER A 388 24.97 -1.45 -19.14
N THR A 389 23.72 -1.74 -18.77
CA THR A 389 22.89 -0.85 -17.94
C THR A 389 22.82 -1.26 -16.47
N GLY A 390 23.23 -2.50 -16.15
CA GLY A 390 23.02 -3.11 -14.83
C GLY A 390 21.56 -3.43 -14.50
N MET A 391 20.63 -3.27 -15.45
CA MET A 391 19.21 -3.61 -15.25
C MET A 391 18.98 -5.11 -15.33
N LYS A 392 18.00 -5.62 -14.57
CA LYS A 392 17.57 -7.02 -14.67
C LYS A 392 16.87 -7.27 -16.01
N LYS A 393 17.07 -8.47 -16.56
CA LYS A 393 16.45 -8.91 -17.83
C LYS A 393 14.93 -8.78 -17.80
N ASP A 394 14.29 -9.14 -16.68
CA ASP A 394 12.84 -9.03 -16.52
C ASP A 394 12.33 -7.57 -16.62
N ASP A 395 13.03 -6.63 -15.99
CA ASP A 395 12.68 -5.21 -16.01
C ASP A 395 12.89 -4.62 -17.42
N ILE A 396 13.93 -5.06 -18.13
CA ILE A 396 14.18 -4.68 -19.53
C ILE A 396 13.05 -5.20 -20.43
N LEU A 397 12.69 -6.49 -20.31
CA LEU A 397 11.62 -7.11 -21.09
C LEU A 397 10.28 -6.40 -20.84
N ALA A 398 9.93 -6.19 -19.57
CA ALA A 398 8.71 -5.47 -19.20
C ALA A 398 8.70 -4.03 -19.76
N THR A 399 9.85 -3.35 -19.75
CA THR A 399 9.99 -2.00 -20.31
C THR A 399 9.80 -2.02 -21.83
N ILE A 400 10.47 -2.91 -22.54
CA ILE A 400 10.34 -3.04 -24.02
C ILE A 400 8.90 -3.34 -24.42
N GLN A 401 8.23 -4.26 -23.71
CA GLN A 401 6.82 -4.57 -23.93
C GLN A 401 5.92 -3.35 -23.69
N HIS A 402 6.14 -2.61 -22.60
CA HIS A 402 5.37 -1.40 -22.30
C HIS A 402 5.62 -0.25 -23.29
N LEU A 403 6.80 -0.18 -23.91
CA LEU A 403 7.09 0.79 -24.96
C LEU A 403 6.49 0.42 -26.32
N VAL A 404 6.01 -0.81 -26.48
CA VAL A 404 5.42 -1.31 -27.74
C VAL A 404 6.40 -1.14 -28.92
N ILE A 405 7.70 -1.32 -28.65
CA ILE A 405 8.77 -1.21 -29.66
C ILE A 405 9.21 -2.58 -30.22
N LEU A 406 8.67 -3.68 -29.70
CA LEU A 406 8.97 -5.04 -30.12
C LEU A 406 7.98 -5.48 -31.20
N ASN A 407 8.46 -5.64 -32.43
CA ASN A 407 7.67 -6.08 -33.59
C ASN A 407 8.06 -7.50 -34.00
N TYR A 408 7.17 -8.23 -34.65
CA TYR A 408 7.45 -9.57 -35.19
C TYR A 408 7.45 -9.51 -36.72
N TYR A 409 8.57 -9.94 -37.33
CA TYR A 409 8.77 -9.89 -38.77
C TYR A 409 9.50 -11.15 -39.25
N HIS A 410 8.92 -11.88 -40.22
CA HIS A 410 9.47 -13.12 -40.82
C HIS A 410 10.07 -14.13 -39.82
N GLY A 411 9.37 -14.42 -38.73
CA GLY A 411 9.86 -15.42 -37.76
C GLY A 411 10.77 -14.85 -36.66
N GLN A 412 11.06 -13.54 -36.67
CA GLN A 412 12.01 -12.91 -35.76
C GLN A 412 11.41 -11.67 -35.08
N TYR A 413 11.83 -11.41 -33.84
CA TYR A 413 11.49 -10.18 -33.15
C TYR A 413 12.49 -9.06 -33.52
N VAL A 414 11.97 -7.89 -33.88
CA VAL A 414 12.72 -6.71 -34.29
C VAL A 414 12.32 -5.53 -33.42
N ILE A 415 13.29 -4.79 -32.89
CA ILE A 415 13.04 -3.58 -32.11
C ILE A 415 13.01 -2.36 -33.04
N SER A 416 11.93 -1.59 -33.00
CA SER A 416 11.75 -0.38 -33.84
C SER A 416 11.48 0.85 -32.97
N ILE A 417 12.33 1.87 -33.09
CA ILE A 417 12.18 3.14 -32.39
C ILE A 417 11.49 4.17 -33.31
N THR A 418 10.47 4.85 -32.79
CA THR A 418 9.77 5.94 -33.50
C THR A 418 10.37 7.31 -33.19
N ASP A 419 10.07 8.33 -34.01
CA ASP A 419 10.56 9.70 -33.77
C ASP A 419 10.02 10.28 -32.46
N GLU A 420 8.82 9.87 -32.05
CA GLU A 420 8.23 10.27 -30.77
C GLU A 420 9.07 9.78 -29.58
N HIS A 421 9.57 8.55 -29.63
CA HIS A 421 10.47 8.01 -28.60
C HIS A 421 11.77 8.81 -28.52
N TYR A 422 12.36 9.15 -29.67
CA TYR A 422 13.57 9.96 -29.75
C TYR A 422 13.36 11.38 -29.19
N ASN A 423 12.26 12.03 -29.57
CA ASN A 423 11.90 13.37 -29.09
C ASN A 423 11.69 13.38 -27.57
N HIS A 424 10.95 12.40 -27.03
CA HIS A 424 10.76 12.27 -25.60
C HIS A 424 12.07 12.04 -24.84
N TYR A 425 12.95 11.19 -25.38
CA TYR A 425 14.27 10.96 -24.80
C TYR A 425 15.12 12.24 -24.76
N ASN A 426 15.13 13.02 -25.85
CA ASN A 426 15.86 14.28 -25.89
C ASN A 426 15.33 15.32 -24.89
N ILE A 427 14.01 15.42 -24.72
CA ILE A 427 13.39 16.28 -23.71
C ILE A 427 13.80 15.81 -22.31
N TYR A 428 13.76 14.50 -22.07
CA TYR A 428 14.19 13.90 -20.80
C TYR A 428 15.65 14.25 -20.47
N MET A 429 16.57 14.06 -21.43
CA MET A 429 18.00 14.32 -21.25
C MET A 429 18.31 15.80 -20.98
N LYS A 430 17.53 16.72 -21.55
CA LYS A 430 17.66 18.16 -21.26
C LYS A 430 17.09 18.55 -19.90
N LYS A 431 16.03 17.86 -19.47
CA LYS A 431 15.31 18.17 -18.23
C LYS A 431 16.04 17.65 -16.99
N TYR A 432 16.64 16.47 -17.06
CA TYR A 432 17.20 15.79 -15.90
C TYR A 432 18.72 15.72 -15.93
N ARG A 433 19.35 16.08 -14.81
CA ARG A 433 20.79 15.92 -14.62
C ARG A 433 21.15 14.43 -14.60
N GLN A 434 22.19 14.06 -15.35
CA GLN A 434 22.69 12.70 -15.43
C GLN A 434 23.83 12.47 -14.45
N ILE A 435 23.96 11.23 -13.96
CA ILE A 435 25.10 10.81 -13.14
C ILE A 435 26.29 10.57 -14.06
N ASP A 436 27.44 11.14 -13.71
CA ASP A 436 28.68 10.93 -14.43
C ASP A 436 29.49 9.79 -13.78
N SER A 437 29.55 8.65 -14.47
CA SER A 437 30.27 7.48 -13.98
C SER A 437 31.76 7.74 -13.72
N SER A 438 32.39 8.70 -14.40
CA SER A 438 33.81 9.06 -14.18
C SER A 438 34.05 9.73 -12.83
N CYS A 439 33.01 10.31 -12.24
CA CYS A 439 33.07 10.99 -10.95
C CYS A 439 32.82 10.03 -9.76
N ILE A 440 32.48 8.76 -10.04
CA ILE A 440 32.26 7.74 -9.02
C ILE A 440 33.61 7.18 -8.58
N ARG A 441 33.92 7.33 -7.29
CA ARG A 441 35.11 6.81 -6.63
C ARG A 441 34.68 5.72 -5.65
N TYR A 442 34.40 4.54 -6.19
CA TYR A 442 33.90 3.40 -5.42
C TYR A 442 34.75 2.16 -5.68
N ALA A 443 35.07 1.42 -4.62
CA ALA A 443 35.72 0.11 -4.69
C ALA A 443 34.88 -0.90 -3.91
N THR A 444 34.62 -2.06 -4.52
CA THR A 444 33.89 -3.16 -3.88
C THR A 444 34.63 -3.63 -2.65
N ARG A 445 33.95 -3.67 -1.50
CA ARG A 445 34.51 -4.23 -0.27
C ARG A 445 34.25 -5.73 -0.21
N GLU A 446 35.28 -6.51 0.04
CA GLU A 446 35.11 -7.89 0.48
C GLU A 446 34.63 -7.88 1.94
N TRP A 447 33.44 -8.43 2.18
CA TRP A 447 32.82 -8.52 3.50
C TRP A 447 33.35 -9.72 4.32
N THR A 448 34.31 -10.45 3.76
CA THR A 448 35.07 -11.48 4.45
C THR A 448 36.10 -10.75 5.31
N GLY A 449 35.99 -10.83 6.63
CA GLY A 449 36.95 -10.22 7.57
C GLY A 449 38.37 -10.80 7.53
N ARG A 450 38.87 -11.23 6.36
CA ARG A 450 40.24 -11.67 6.12
C ARG A 450 40.85 -10.74 5.07
N ILE A 451 41.81 -9.94 5.52
CA ILE A 451 42.69 -9.17 4.63
C ILE A 451 43.44 -10.19 3.77
N VAL A 452 43.15 -10.24 2.47
CA VAL A 452 44.00 -10.90 1.49
C VAL A 452 44.85 -9.81 0.87
N TYR A 453 46.15 -9.80 1.17
CA TYR A 453 47.11 -8.98 0.44
C TYR A 453 47.14 -9.48 -1.01
N LYS A 454 46.94 -8.57 -1.97
CA LYS A 454 47.35 -8.78 -3.36
C LYS A 454 48.71 -8.13 -3.57
#